data_AF-A0A5C6XNH7-F1
#
_entry.id   AF-A0A5C6XNH7-F1
#
_cell.length_a   1.000
_cell.length_b   1.000
_cell.length_c   1.000
_cell.angle_alpha   90.00
_cell.angle_beta   90.00
_cell.angle_gamma   90.00
#
_symmetry.space_group_name_H-M   'P 1'
#
loop_
_entity.id
_entity.type
_entity.pdbx_description
1 polymer ?
#
loop_
_entity_poly.entity_id
_entity_poly.type
_entity_poly.pdbx_seq_one_letter_code
_entity_poly.pdbx_strand_id
1 'polypeptide(L)'
;MRKFILLFITIIFFGSCQKDDENIENQEPPFLTNAGSDFFNVDEFEVDLNADILKSNESGIWTIYSGLVDEKVFFDDDKNPKTIFHGLPDEEYKLVWSLTSLGKTATDTTTVTFAPLKTEIINTSPEFYKSRLLLEAKYYDKGEWTFEGDYHSFYPFYYNSGWEDINSPAIRFYGLENKTCKLTWTTWYGSKSASTTITFNAGEYQQDEALEDLNASEWRYKKDNNGNVIELNMSADGRGWIFRDINLFPALQSLIHLKKLDLSGDGFYVFPEVITSKYHDLEVLDMAHNAISSLPENFGNLSKLETLIIYNNQDSKVLPSLPDSFGNLTKMRYLKLSSMGINNIPESFSNLTELNYLDLEGNILNKLPDNFGNLKKLETLRGPALLQNIPESFSNLESLKFCFFFINSGQAALPDDFGKLTNLETLWLFGNYQSLPNSFADLASLKDLEITGGSAINQLPDNFGNLISLEKVRIAGSFLTLPNSFTNLTNLKSLQLHGSLEYLPTDFGNLKNLEWLSINSMNLKEIPDSFGNLESLKTFKAYQNDITTIPDSFGDLPKISEIDLSYNNISLFPSTMINLSDTLNDLTIRGNDYSDDELNSLKQMLPSTRIITN
;
A
#
# COMPACT_ATOMS: atom_id res chain seq x y z
N MET A 1 -56.66 45.42 73.51
CA MET A 1 -55.36 45.90 74.03
C MET A 1 -55.00 47.16 73.25
N ARG A 2 -55.05 48.33 73.91
CA ARG A 2 -53.91 49.28 74.13
C ARG A 2 -53.10 49.61 72.86
N LYS A 3 -52.99 50.88 72.42
CA LYS A 3 -53.71 52.12 72.82
C LYS A 3 -53.62 53.16 71.67
N PHE A 4 -54.46 54.18 71.71
CA PHE A 4 -54.77 55.15 70.65
C PHE A 4 -53.95 56.47 70.73
N ILE A 5 -54.13 57.32 69.70
CA ILE A 5 -54.10 58.80 69.67
C ILE A 5 -52.79 59.53 69.29
N LEU A 6 -53.01 60.56 68.46
CA LEU A 6 -52.09 61.57 67.92
C LEU A 6 -51.64 62.61 68.99
N LEU A 7 -50.67 63.47 68.64
CA LEU A 7 -50.90 64.93 68.37
C LEU A 7 -49.87 65.92 68.99
N PHE A 8 -49.20 66.66 68.09
CA PHE A 8 -48.76 68.08 68.13
C PHE A 8 -47.66 68.68 69.07
N ILE A 9 -47.01 69.72 68.49
CA ILE A 9 -46.51 71.00 69.09
C ILE A 9 -45.23 70.93 69.95
N THR A 10 -44.20 71.80 69.88
CA THR A 10 -43.53 72.70 68.89
C THR A 10 -42.32 73.29 69.65
N ILE A 11 -41.10 73.22 69.06
CA ILE A 11 -40.01 74.23 68.91
C ILE A 11 -39.67 75.26 70.04
N ILE A 12 -38.41 75.77 70.07
CA ILE A 12 -37.85 77.01 70.73
C ILE A 12 -37.28 76.79 72.17
N PHE A 13 -36.10 77.28 72.64
CA PHE A 13 -34.97 78.12 72.12
C PHE A 13 -33.58 77.72 72.74
N PHE A 14 -32.54 77.50 71.89
CA PHE A 14 -31.14 78.01 71.90
C PHE A 14 -30.19 78.16 73.13
N GLY A 15 -28.87 78.08 72.84
CA GLY A 15 -27.74 78.56 73.66
C GLY A 15 -26.50 77.64 73.62
N SER A 16 -25.75 77.50 72.51
CA SER A 16 -24.80 78.44 71.87
C SER A 16 -23.55 78.80 72.69
N CYS A 17 -22.40 78.23 72.34
CA CYS A 17 -21.18 78.90 71.83
C CYS A 17 -20.01 77.88 71.79
N GLN A 18 -19.51 77.42 70.64
CA GLN A 18 -18.70 78.08 69.60
C GLN A 18 -17.20 78.21 69.95
N LYS A 19 -16.34 77.72 69.05
CA LYS A 19 -14.94 78.11 68.70
C LYS A 19 -14.33 77.00 67.82
N ASP A 20 -13.67 77.25 66.69
CA ASP A 20 -13.50 78.47 65.88
C ASP A 20 -13.52 78.06 64.39
N ASP A 21 -14.00 78.93 63.50
CA ASP A 21 -13.90 78.77 62.05
C ASP A 21 -12.54 79.28 61.53
N GLU A 22 -11.89 78.55 60.62
CA GLU A 22 -10.94 79.14 59.66
C GLU A 22 -11.48 79.03 58.23
N ASN A 23 -11.76 80.21 57.66
CA ASN A 23 -11.82 80.54 56.23
C ASN A 23 -12.12 79.40 55.23
N ILE A 24 -13.41 79.24 54.88
CA ILE A 24 -13.75 78.79 53.53
C ILE A 24 -13.52 79.97 52.58
N GLU A 25 -12.31 80.03 52.05
CA GLU A 25 -11.92 80.93 50.97
C GLU A 25 -12.79 80.65 49.73
N ASN A 26 -13.24 81.70 49.04
CA ASN A 26 -14.01 81.56 47.79
C ASN A 26 -13.09 81.12 46.64
N GLN A 27 -12.61 79.88 46.69
CA GLN A 27 -11.78 79.31 45.64
C GLN A 27 -12.62 78.96 44.42
N GLU A 28 -12.18 79.42 43.25
CA GLU A 28 -12.75 79.05 41.95
C GLU A 28 -12.61 77.52 41.73
N PRO A 29 -13.44 76.89 40.88
CA PRO A 29 -13.28 75.48 40.55
C PRO A 29 -11.86 75.20 40.02
N PRO A 30 -11.31 73.97 40.20
CA PRO A 30 -9.96 73.66 39.79
C PRO A 30 -9.79 73.91 38.28
N PHE A 31 -8.84 74.77 37.90
CA PHE A 31 -8.59 75.09 36.50
C PHE A 31 -7.93 73.90 35.79
N LEU A 32 -8.54 73.46 34.70
CA LEU A 32 -7.98 72.48 33.77
C LEU A 32 -7.05 73.19 32.78
N THR A 33 -5.97 72.52 32.37
CA THR A 33 -5.04 73.05 31.37
C THR A 33 -4.94 72.21 30.09
N ASN A 34 -5.25 70.90 30.12
CA ASN A 34 -5.49 70.10 28.90
C ASN A 34 -6.26 68.78 29.16
N ALA A 35 -7.33 68.50 28.40
CA ALA A 35 -7.93 67.17 28.24
C ALA A 35 -7.13 66.21 27.33
N GLY A 36 -5.82 66.41 27.22
CA GLY A 36 -4.89 65.52 26.56
C GLY A 36 -4.72 65.72 25.04
N SER A 37 -3.46 65.69 24.63
CA SER A 37 -3.06 65.46 23.24
C SER A 37 -1.61 64.93 23.19
N ASP A 38 -1.44 63.68 22.78
CA ASP A 38 -0.44 63.33 21.76
C ASP A 38 -0.85 62.00 21.11
N PHE A 39 -1.18 62.04 19.82
CA PHE A 39 -1.76 60.90 19.11
C PHE A 39 -0.67 59.93 18.67
N PHE A 40 -0.51 58.81 19.38
CA PHE A 40 0.09 57.61 18.80
C PHE A 40 -1.01 56.62 18.39
N ASN A 41 -0.88 56.11 17.17
CA ASN A 41 -1.55 54.93 16.61
C ASN A 41 -3.10 54.86 16.56
N VAL A 42 -3.75 55.94 16.10
CA VAL A 42 -5.19 55.91 15.71
C VAL A 42 -5.57 54.88 14.62
N ASP A 43 -4.58 54.27 13.96
CA ASP A 43 -4.74 53.17 13.00
C ASP A 43 -4.91 51.78 13.66
N GLU A 44 -4.62 51.66 14.97
CA GLU A 44 -4.85 50.45 15.80
C GLU A 44 -6.11 50.55 16.68
N PHE A 45 -6.86 51.66 16.56
CA PHE A 45 -8.09 51.96 17.31
C PHE A 45 -7.88 52.29 18.81
N GLU A 46 -6.66 52.68 19.16
CA GLU A 46 -6.23 53.09 20.49
C GLU A 46 -5.72 54.54 20.48
N VAL A 47 -5.79 55.25 21.60
CA VAL A 47 -5.20 56.59 21.76
C VAL A 47 -4.72 56.84 23.19
N ASP A 48 -3.51 57.38 23.32
CA ASP A 48 -2.99 57.89 24.60
C ASP A 48 -3.71 59.19 25.00
N LEU A 49 -4.45 59.13 26.12
CA LEU A 49 -5.00 60.31 26.78
C LEU A 49 -4.05 60.75 27.90
N ASN A 50 -3.76 62.05 27.95
CA ASN A 50 -2.73 62.61 28.84
C ASN A 50 -3.23 63.92 29.45
N ALA A 51 -4.15 63.80 30.42
CA ALA A 51 -4.60 64.91 31.24
C ALA A 51 -3.54 65.30 32.30
N ASP A 52 -3.75 66.46 32.91
CA ASP A 52 -2.87 67.02 33.94
C ASP A 52 -2.72 66.10 35.17
N ILE A 53 -1.51 66.06 35.74
CA ILE A 53 -1.19 65.19 36.88
C ILE A 53 -1.95 65.65 38.14
N LEU A 54 -2.74 64.74 38.71
CA LEU A 54 -3.52 64.96 39.94
C LEU A 54 -2.62 65.30 41.15
N LYS A 55 -3.02 66.31 41.93
CA LYS A 55 -2.44 66.59 43.25
C LYS A 55 -3.01 65.65 44.31
N SER A 56 -2.39 65.63 45.49
CA SER A 56 -2.69 64.69 46.60
C SER A 56 -4.11 64.78 47.19
N ASN A 57 -4.90 65.79 46.83
CA ASN A 57 -6.28 66.01 47.25
C ASN A 57 -7.28 66.09 46.08
N GLU A 58 -6.85 65.70 44.87
CA GLU A 58 -7.64 65.75 43.64
C GLU A 58 -8.01 64.33 43.19
N SER A 59 -9.16 64.18 42.56
CA SER A 59 -9.58 62.94 41.89
C SER A 59 -10.04 63.25 40.47
N GLY A 60 -9.69 62.37 39.54
CA GLY A 60 -10.06 62.48 38.13
C GLY A 60 -10.88 61.28 37.68
N ILE A 61 -11.71 61.48 36.65
CA ILE A 61 -12.37 60.39 35.93
C ILE A 61 -12.59 60.77 34.46
N TRP A 62 -12.22 59.86 33.57
CA TRP A 62 -12.54 59.87 32.15
C TRP A 62 -13.94 59.30 31.92
N THR A 63 -14.71 59.98 31.07
CA THR A 63 -16.05 59.53 30.68
C THR A 63 -16.27 59.72 29.20
N ILE A 64 -16.96 58.78 28.56
CA ILE A 64 -17.41 58.92 27.17
C ILE A 64 -18.67 59.77 27.18
N TYR A 65 -18.61 60.97 26.61
CA TYR A 65 -19.76 61.87 26.50
C TYR A 65 -20.64 61.53 25.28
N SER A 66 -20.00 61.19 24.16
CA SER A 66 -20.69 60.69 22.96
C SER A 66 -19.77 59.80 22.13
N GLY A 67 -20.35 58.81 21.46
CA GLY A 67 -19.69 57.82 20.60
C GLY A 67 -20.45 56.50 20.68
N LEU A 68 -20.13 55.54 19.80
CA LEU A 68 -20.76 54.22 19.80
C LEU A 68 -20.27 53.37 21.00
N VAL A 69 -21.21 52.78 21.75
CA VAL A 69 -20.92 51.92 22.91
C VAL A 69 -20.79 50.47 22.46
N ASP A 70 -19.70 49.81 22.84
CA ASP A 70 -19.33 48.45 22.40
C ASP A 70 -18.44 47.78 23.45
N GLU A 71 -18.25 46.46 23.37
CA GLU A 71 -17.34 45.71 24.27
C GLU A 71 -15.86 46.07 24.05
N LYS A 72 -15.50 46.58 22.87
CA LYS A 72 -14.15 47.08 22.56
C LYS A 72 -13.92 48.54 22.94
N VAL A 73 -14.92 49.23 23.51
CA VAL A 73 -14.84 50.66 23.81
C VAL A 73 -14.69 50.88 25.31
N PHE A 74 -13.46 51.15 25.77
CA PHE A 74 -13.12 51.28 27.18
C PHE A 74 -11.86 52.13 27.41
N PHE A 75 -11.65 52.54 28.66
CA PHE A 75 -10.36 53.06 29.13
C PHE A 75 -9.63 51.96 29.90
N ASP A 76 -8.31 51.83 29.74
CA ASP A 76 -7.50 50.89 30.52
C ASP A 76 -7.62 51.14 32.03
N ASP A 77 -7.57 52.41 32.42
CA ASP A 77 -7.95 52.92 33.75
C ASP A 77 -8.66 54.27 33.59
N ASP A 78 -9.95 54.32 33.92
CA ASP A 78 -10.77 55.53 33.81
C ASP A 78 -10.38 56.63 34.82
N LYS A 79 -9.65 56.31 35.88
CA LYS A 79 -9.24 57.26 36.95
C LYS A 79 -7.82 57.78 36.78
N ASN A 80 -7.03 57.14 35.91
CA ASN A 80 -5.67 57.57 35.62
C ASN A 80 -5.69 58.75 34.62
N PRO A 81 -5.08 59.91 34.93
CA PRO A 81 -4.96 61.01 33.96
C PRO A 81 -4.16 60.62 32.71
N LYS A 82 -3.31 59.58 32.78
CA LYS A 82 -2.53 59.04 31.67
C LYS A 82 -2.98 57.62 31.35
N THR A 83 -3.89 57.47 30.40
CA THR A 83 -4.59 56.21 30.13
C THR A 83 -4.78 56.00 28.64
N ILE A 84 -4.91 54.75 28.20
CA ILE A 84 -5.27 54.43 26.81
C ILE A 84 -6.80 54.39 26.72
N PHE A 85 -7.35 55.03 25.71
CA PHE A 85 -8.73 54.86 25.30
C PHE A 85 -8.81 54.01 24.02
N HIS A 86 -9.55 52.92 24.12
CA HIS A 86 -9.87 52.00 23.03
C HIS A 86 -11.22 52.42 22.45
N GLY A 87 -11.29 52.59 21.13
CA GLY A 87 -12.51 52.99 20.44
C GLY A 87 -12.83 52.09 19.25
N LEU A 88 -13.94 52.37 18.57
CA LEU A 88 -14.29 51.68 17.33
C LEU A 88 -13.75 52.39 16.08
N PRO A 89 -13.47 51.62 15.01
CA PRO A 89 -13.16 52.17 13.69
C PRO A 89 -14.32 53.00 13.11
N ASP A 90 -13.98 54.02 12.32
CA ASP A 90 -14.94 54.93 11.66
C ASP A 90 -15.93 55.60 12.64
N GLU A 91 -15.47 55.93 13.86
CA GLU A 91 -16.25 56.61 14.90
C GLU A 91 -15.52 57.84 15.44
N GLU A 92 -16.31 58.84 15.86
CA GLU A 92 -15.85 60.02 16.60
C GLU A 92 -16.31 59.89 18.06
N TYR A 93 -15.35 59.92 18.98
CA TYR A 93 -15.59 59.91 20.42
C TYR A 93 -15.31 61.28 21.03
N LYS A 94 -16.23 61.75 21.85
CA LYS A 94 -16.03 62.93 22.72
C LYS A 94 -15.83 62.44 24.14
N LEU A 95 -14.64 62.71 24.66
CA LEU A 95 -14.15 62.20 25.92
C LEU A 95 -14.01 63.37 26.89
N VAL A 96 -14.54 63.23 28.10
CA VAL A 96 -14.53 64.25 29.14
C VAL A 96 -13.64 63.80 30.27
N TRP A 97 -12.62 64.61 30.58
CA TRP A 97 -11.89 64.50 31.84
C TRP A 97 -12.58 65.36 32.89
N SER A 98 -13.04 64.73 33.97
CA SER A 98 -13.69 65.40 35.10
C SER A 98 -12.74 65.45 36.31
N LEU A 99 -12.19 66.64 36.59
CA LEU A 99 -11.32 66.88 37.75
C LEU A 99 -12.15 67.38 38.93
N THR A 100 -12.15 66.64 40.04
CA THR A 100 -12.83 67.02 41.29
C THR A 100 -11.83 67.32 42.39
N SER A 101 -11.95 68.50 43.00
CA SER A 101 -11.15 68.92 44.14
C SER A 101 -12.05 69.60 45.17
N LEU A 102 -11.96 69.18 46.44
CA LEU A 102 -12.71 69.75 47.58
C LEU A 102 -14.22 69.95 47.32
N GLY A 103 -14.84 69.04 46.56
CA GLY A 103 -16.28 69.07 46.26
C GLY A 103 -16.69 69.98 45.09
N LYS A 104 -15.75 70.58 44.37
CA LYS A 104 -15.99 71.28 43.09
C LYS A 104 -15.40 70.47 41.93
N THR A 105 -16.16 70.35 40.86
CA THR A 105 -15.75 69.64 39.64
C THR A 105 -15.57 70.61 38.49
N ALA A 106 -14.50 70.45 37.73
CA ALA A 106 -14.29 71.07 36.43
C ALA A 106 -14.16 69.97 35.36
N THR A 107 -14.53 70.28 34.12
CA THR A 107 -14.54 69.33 33.00
C THR A 107 -13.91 69.96 31.76
N ASP A 108 -13.08 69.20 31.06
CA ASP A 108 -12.55 69.57 29.74
C ASP A 108 -12.76 68.40 28.77
N THR A 109 -12.89 68.70 27.49
CA THR A 109 -13.32 67.78 26.43
C THR A 109 -12.25 67.64 25.36
N THR A 110 -11.88 66.40 25.05
CA THR A 110 -11.12 66.08 23.84
C THR A 110 -11.99 65.31 22.85
N THR A 111 -11.65 65.37 21.56
CA THR A 111 -12.35 64.64 20.49
C THR A 111 -11.34 63.77 19.76
N VAL A 112 -11.65 62.49 19.62
CA VAL A 112 -10.83 61.48 18.98
C VAL A 112 -11.63 60.89 17.83
N THR A 113 -11.03 60.82 16.64
CA THR A 113 -11.63 60.18 15.46
C THR A 113 -10.73 59.05 14.99
N PHE A 114 -11.27 57.84 14.88
CA PHE A 114 -10.51 56.68 14.45
C PHE A 114 -10.58 56.47 12.94
N ALA A 115 -9.52 55.88 12.37
CA ALA A 115 -9.51 55.47 10.98
C ALA A 115 -10.62 54.44 10.69
N PRO A 116 -11.16 54.36 9.46
CA PRO A 116 -12.12 53.32 9.11
C PRO A 116 -11.46 51.95 9.11
N LEU A 117 -12.22 50.91 9.48
CA LEU A 117 -11.73 49.52 9.47
C LEU A 117 -11.37 49.15 8.03
N LYS A 118 -10.15 48.67 7.82
CA LYS A 118 -9.65 48.21 6.53
C LYS A 118 -9.26 46.76 6.64
N THR A 119 -9.68 45.95 5.68
CA THR A 119 -9.19 44.59 5.52
C THR A 119 -8.65 44.37 4.12
N GLU A 120 -7.73 43.44 3.99
CA GLU A 120 -7.08 43.10 2.73
C GLU A 120 -6.91 41.59 2.63
N ILE A 121 -6.86 41.11 1.39
CA ILE A 121 -6.50 39.73 1.05
C ILE A 121 -5.19 39.79 0.29
N ILE A 122 -4.18 39.13 0.84
CA ILE A 122 -2.85 38.96 0.28
C ILE A 122 -2.82 37.59 -0.40
N ASN A 123 -2.52 37.58 -1.70
CA ASN A 123 -2.28 36.34 -2.43
C ASN A 123 -0.78 35.99 -2.38
N THR A 124 -0.43 34.88 -1.74
CA THR A 124 0.94 34.39 -1.56
C THR A 124 1.28 33.22 -2.51
N SER A 125 0.41 32.93 -3.48
CA SER A 125 0.63 31.85 -4.46
C SER A 125 1.87 32.03 -5.35
N PRO A 126 2.63 30.95 -5.61
CA PRO A 126 3.55 30.86 -6.73
C PRO A 126 2.88 31.18 -8.07
N GLU A 127 3.58 31.87 -8.97
CA GLU A 127 3.05 32.30 -10.28
C GLU A 127 2.59 31.15 -11.19
N PHE A 128 3.09 29.93 -10.97
CA PHE A 128 2.69 28.77 -11.75
C PHE A 128 1.32 28.20 -11.37
N TYR A 129 0.76 28.58 -10.21
CA TYR A 129 -0.58 28.13 -9.83
C TYR A 129 -1.62 28.65 -10.82
N LYS A 130 -2.54 27.78 -11.19
CA LYS A 130 -3.67 28.07 -12.09
C LYS A 130 -4.98 27.65 -11.46
N SER A 131 -5.03 26.53 -10.74
CA SER A 131 -6.27 26.01 -10.15
C SER A 131 -6.44 26.36 -8.67
N ARG A 132 -5.39 26.84 -7.99
CA ARG A 132 -5.41 27.07 -6.53
C ARG A 132 -4.82 28.41 -6.09
N LEU A 133 -5.18 28.83 -4.88
CA LEU A 133 -4.68 30.04 -4.23
C LEU A 133 -4.14 29.74 -2.83
N LEU A 134 -3.16 30.54 -2.39
CA LEU A 134 -2.68 30.66 -1.02
C LEU A 134 -3.02 32.09 -0.58
N LEU A 135 -3.91 32.23 0.38
CA LEU A 135 -4.47 33.51 0.78
C LEU A 135 -4.22 33.74 2.25
N GLU A 136 -3.71 34.91 2.59
CA GLU A 136 -3.65 35.44 3.95
C GLU A 136 -4.47 36.72 4.01
N ALA A 137 -5.26 36.91 5.06
CA ALA A 137 -6.15 38.04 5.18
C ALA A 137 -5.99 38.75 6.53
N LYS A 138 -6.17 40.07 6.55
CA LYS A 138 -5.97 40.87 7.76
C LYS A 138 -7.05 40.56 8.79
N TYR A 139 -6.63 40.09 9.97
CA TYR A 139 -7.46 39.68 11.10
C TYR A 139 -7.38 40.72 12.23
N TYR A 140 -8.50 40.95 12.91
CA TYR A 140 -8.60 41.82 14.09
C TYR A 140 -9.19 41.08 15.29
N ASP A 141 -10.51 41.12 15.51
CA ASP A 141 -11.18 40.37 16.59
C ASP A 141 -11.76 39.05 16.08
N LYS A 142 -12.47 39.11 14.94
CA LYS A 142 -13.08 37.97 14.25
C LYS A 142 -12.87 38.07 12.75
N GLY A 143 -12.98 36.95 12.05
CA GLY A 143 -12.91 36.87 10.59
C GLY A 143 -13.67 35.68 10.03
N GLU A 144 -14.11 35.80 8.78
CA GLU A 144 -14.91 34.79 8.07
C GLU A 144 -14.73 34.91 6.55
N TRP A 145 -14.45 33.78 5.89
CA TRP A 145 -14.48 33.61 4.44
C TRP A 145 -15.88 33.27 3.95
N THR A 146 -16.28 33.93 2.87
CA THR A 146 -17.50 33.59 2.10
C THR A 146 -17.15 33.44 0.62
N PHE A 147 -17.80 32.47 -0.04
CA PHE A 147 -17.47 32.03 -1.39
C PHE A 147 -18.70 32.12 -2.31
N GLU A 148 -18.55 32.80 -3.45
CA GLU A 148 -19.56 32.81 -4.53
C GLU A 148 -19.04 32.07 -5.77
N GLY A 149 -19.71 30.97 -6.15
CA GLY A 149 -19.35 30.16 -7.33
C GLY A 149 -19.02 28.70 -7.00
N ASP A 150 -18.87 27.86 -8.02
CA ASP A 150 -18.51 26.46 -7.85
C ASP A 150 -16.99 26.34 -7.60
N TYR A 151 -16.60 25.82 -6.43
CA TYR A 151 -15.21 25.52 -6.08
C TYR A 151 -15.06 24.06 -5.63
N HIS A 152 -13.83 23.61 -5.40
CA HIS A 152 -13.52 22.21 -5.12
C HIS A 152 -13.39 21.94 -3.62
N SER A 153 -12.49 22.67 -2.94
CA SER A 153 -12.30 22.61 -1.48
C SER A 153 -11.43 23.77 -0.99
N PHE A 154 -11.44 24.07 0.30
CA PHE A 154 -10.44 24.96 0.93
C PHE A 154 -10.10 24.52 2.35
N TYR A 155 -8.92 24.87 2.85
CA TYR A 155 -8.51 24.51 4.22
C TYR A 155 -7.42 25.44 4.80
N PRO A 156 -7.27 25.51 6.13
CA PRO A 156 -6.24 26.34 6.77
C PRO A 156 -4.81 26.03 6.34
N PHE A 157 -4.00 27.06 6.17
CA PHE A 157 -2.60 26.95 5.72
C PHE A 157 -1.72 26.18 6.71
N TYR A 158 -1.91 26.44 8.01
CA TYR A 158 -1.04 25.98 9.09
C TYR A 158 -1.43 24.61 9.67
N TYR A 159 -2.56 24.05 9.23
CA TYR A 159 -3.06 22.75 9.69
C TYR A 159 -3.45 21.89 8.48
N ASN A 160 -2.69 20.82 8.21
CA ASN A 160 -3.14 19.70 7.37
C ASN A 160 -4.21 18.87 8.11
N SER A 161 -5.25 19.54 8.61
CA SER A 161 -6.36 18.95 9.33
C SER A 161 -7.34 18.26 8.36
N GLY A 162 -7.39 18.74 7.11
CA GLY A 162 -8.36 18.30 6.09
C GLY A 162 -9.78 18.83 6.31
N TRP A 163 -9.99 19.72 7.29
CA TRP A 163 -11.29 20.31 7.58
C TRP A 163 -11.33 21.76 7.08
N GLU A 164 -12.44 22.11 6.44
CA GLU A 164 -12.75 23.48 6.06
C GLU A 164 -12.98 24.33 7.33
N ASP A 165 -12.34 25.49 7.40
CA ASP A 165 -12.52 26.45 8.49
C ASP A 165 -12.56 27.87 7.90
N ILE A 166 -13.77 28.38 7.74
CA ILE A 166 -14.03 29.73 7.20
C ILE A 166 -13.46 30.84 8.11
N ASN A 167 -13.19 30.57 9.39
CA ASN A 167 -12.69 31.59 10.32
C ASN A 167 -11.16 31.74 10.26
N SER A 168 -10.45 30.84 9.58
CA SER A 168 -8.99 30.89 9.47
C SER A 168 -8.55 32.02 8.52
N PRO A 169 -7.74 33.00 8.97
CA PRO A 169 -7.28 34.10 8.11
C PRO A 169 -6.30 33.66 7.02
N ALA A 170 -5.72 32.45 7.14
CA ALA A 170 -4.78 31.91 6.16
C ALA A 170 -5.30 30.58 5.60
N ILE A 171 -5.68 30.57 4.32
CA ILE A 171 -6.27 29.39 3.64
C ILE A 171 -5.52 29.01 2.37
N ARG A 172 -5.55 27.72 2.05
CA ARG A 172 -5.33 27.20 0.70
C ARG A 172 -6.70 26.92 0.08
N PHE A 173 -6.95 27.47 -1.10
CA PHE A 173 -8.23 27.35 -1.80
C PHE A 173 -8.03 26.66 -3.15
N TYR A 174 -8.85 25.67 -3.48
CA TYR A 174 -8.84 24.96 -4.75
C TYR A 174 -10.12 25.29 -5.53
N GLY A 175 -9.95 25.93 -6.69
CA GLY A 175 -11.02 26.13 -7.66
C GLY A 175 -11.28 24.88 -8.50
N LEU A 176 -12.48 24.81 -9.06
CA LEU A 176 -12.81 23.86 -10.13
C LEU A 176 -12.30 24.40 -11.47
N GLU A 177 -11.87 23.50 -12.37
CA GLU A 177 -11.25 23.89 -13.65
C GLU A 177 -12.16 24.82 -14.46
N ASN A 178 -11.58 25.92 -14.95
CA ASN A 178 -12.25 26.90 -15.80
C ASN A 178 -13.51 27.53 -15.14
N LYS A 179 -13.56 27.56 -13.80
CA LYS A 179 -14.60 28.25 -13.02
C LYS A 179 -14.12 29.58 -12.43
N THR A 180 -15.03 30.52 -12.32
CA THR A 180 -14.83 31.78 -11.60
C THR A 180 -15.45 31.68 -10.21
N CYS A 181 -14.65 31.97 -9.19
CA CYS A 181 -15.09 32.11 -7.81
C CYS A 181 -14.84 33.54 -7.33
N LYS A 182 -15.72 34.09 -6.49
CA LYS A 182 -15.37 35.24 -5.65
C LYS A 182 -15.12 34.78 -4.23
N LEU A 183 -14.04 35.27 -3.65
CA LEU A 183 -13.62 34.94 -2.29
C LEU A 183 -13.64 36.25 -1.51
N THR A 184 -14.54 36.34 -0.53
CA THR A 184 -14.72 37.53 0.29
C THR A 184 -14.32 37.22 1.72
N TRP A 185 -13.28 37.90 2.20
CA TRP A 185 -12.93 37.91 3.61
C TRP A 185 -13.65 39.08 4.27
N THR A 186 -14.40 38.81 5.33
CA THR A 186 -14.93 39.82 6.23
C THR A 186 -14.21 39.72 7.56
N THR A 187 -13.83 40.85 8.14
CA THR A 187 -13.28 40.93 9.50
C THR A 187 -14.06 41.94 10.33
N TRP A 188 -14.05 41.72 11.64
CA TRP A 188 -14.74 42.55 12.62
C TRP A 188 -13.78 43.05 13.70
N TYR A 189 -14.11 44.24 14.22
CA TYR A 189 -13.56 44.77 15.46
C TYR A 189 -14.74 45.36 16.25
N GLY A 190 -15.15 44.67 17.31
CA GLY A 190 -16.43 44.94 17.98
C GLY A 190 -17.61 44.78 17.01
N SER A 191 -18.56 45.72 17.04
CA SER A 191 -19.70 45.80 16.12
C SER A 191 -19.39 46.33 14.72
N LYS A 192 -18.16 46.80 14.44
CA LYS A 192 -17.75 47.28 13.12
C LYS A 192 -17.19 46.14 12.27
N SER A 193 -17.42 46.18 10.96
CA SER A 193 -16.91 45.20 10.00
C SER A 193 -16.35 45.85 8.74
N ALA A 194 -15.44 45.15 8.07
CA ALA A 194 -14.93 45.49 6.75
C ALA A 194 -14.76 44.21 5.94
N SER A 195 -15.02 44.28 4.64
CA SER A 195 -14.90 43.15 3.71
C SER A 195 -14.06 43.52 2.50
N THR A 196 -13.22 42.59 2.05
CA THR A 196 -12.51 42.66 0.78
C THR A 196 -12.81 41.41 -0.03
N THR A 197 -13.10 41.58 -1.33
CA THR A 197 -13.41 40.49 -2.25
C THR A 197 -12.35 40.42 -3.34
N ILE A 198 -11.80 39.23 -3.59
CA ILE A 198 -11.04 38.93 -4.80
C ILE A 198 -11.88 38.05 -5.75
N THR A 199 -11.62 38.17 -7.05
CA THR A 199 -12.20 37.27 -8.07
C THR A 199 -11.09 36.36 -8.58
N PHE A 200 -11.26 35.06 -8.42
CA PHE A 200 -10.36 34.03 -8.91
C PHE A 200 -10.97 33.36 -10.14
N ASN A 201 -10.21 33.31 -11.23
CA ASN A 201 -10.55 32.51 -12.41
C ASN A 201 -9.60 31.30 -12.39
N ALA A 202 -10.10 30.16 -11.93
CA ALA A 202 -9.32 28.94 -11.90
C ALA A 202 -9.10 28.44 -13.34
N GLY A 203 -7.84 28.19 -13.69
CA GLY A 203 -7.47 27.49 -14.91
C GLY A 203 -7.62 25.97 -14.77
N GLU A 204 -7.09 25.24 -15.74
CA GLU A 204 -6.96 23.77 -15.68
C GLU A 204 -5.95 23.35 -14.61
N TYR A 205 -6.11 22.15 -14.06
CA TYR A 205 -5.16 21.56 -13.11
C TYR A 205 -3.79 21.36 -13.77
N GLN A 206 -2.70 21.75 -13.10
CA GLN A 206 -1.35 21.65 -13.64
C GLN A 206 -0.54 20.49 -13.04
N GLN A 207 0.27 19.86 -13.88
CA GLN A 207 1.15 18.76 -13.48
C GLN A 207 2.15 19.18 -12.39
N ASP A 208 2.59 20.45 -12.40
CA ASP A 208 3.49 20.99 -11.38
C ASP A 208 2.78 21.26 -10.04
N GLU A 209 1.49 21.62 -10.04
CA GLU A 209 0.69 21.70 -8.81
C GLU A 209 0.55 20.30 -8.18
N ALA A 210 0.37 19.27 -9.02
CA ALA A 210 0.27 17.87 -8.59
C ALA A 210 1.59 17.32 -8.01
N LEU A 211 2.72 17.65 -8.64
CA LEU A 211 4.05 17.28 -8.14
C LEU A 211 4.37 17.97 -6.80
N GLU A 212 3.89 19.20 -6.59
CA GLU A 212 4.05 19.90 -5.31
C GLU A 212 3.10 19.38 -4.23
N ASP A 213 1.85 19.02 -4.55
CA ASP A 213 0.95 18.33 -3.62
C ASP A 213 1.61 17.05 -3.07
N LEU A 214 2.26 16.28 -3.95
CA LEU A 214 3.07 15.10 -3.58
C LEU A 214 4.41 15.46 -2.90
N ASN A 215 4.85 16.71 -2.98
CA ASN A 215 6.20 17.17 -2.65
C ASN A 215 7.28 16.26 -3.31
N ALA A 216 7.06 15.92 -4.58
CA ALA A 216 7.87 14.99 -5.35
C ALA A 216 9.18 15.64 -5.80
N SER A 217 10.31 15.13 -5.30
CA SER A 217 11.65 15.55 -5.75
C SER A 217 11.90 15.17 -7.21
N GLU A 218 12.77 15.89 -7.93
CA GLU A 218 13.04 15.65 -9.36
C GLU A 218 13.46 14.22 -9.72
N TRP A 219 14.10 13.48 -8.80
CA TRP A 219 14.49 12.08 -9.01
C TRP A 219 13.32 11.07 -8.90
N ARG A 220 12.18 11.49 -8.33
CA ARG A 220 10.95 10.69 -8.18
C ARG A 220 10.12 10.64 -9.46
N TYR A 221 10.33 11.54 -10.42
CA TYR A 221 9.54 11.60 -11.65
C TYR A 221 10.40 11.81 -12.90
N LYS A 222 9.82 11.64 -14.09
CA LYS A 222 10.44 12.04 -15.36
C LYS A 222 9.45 12.78 -16.24
N LYS A 223 9.96 13.78 -16.96
CA LYS A 223 9.22 14.52 -17.99
C LYS A 223 9.69 14.12 -19.40
N ASP A 224 8.78 14.15 -20.37
CA ASP A 224 9.10 14.02 -21.79
C ASP A 224 9.69 15.33 -22.36
N ASN A 225 10.03 15.34 -23.66
CA ASN A 225 10.57 16.53 -24.34
C ASN A 225 9.58 17.71 -24.41
N ASN A 226 8.30 17.50 -24.13
CA ASN A 226 7.26 18.52 -24.09
C ASN A 226 6.97 19.01 -22.66
N GLY A 227 7.62 18.43 -21.65
CA GLY A 227 7.43 18.75 -20.23
C GLY A 227 6.36 17.91 -19.51
N ASN A 228 5.76 16.92 -20.18
CA ASN A 228 4.72 16.06 -19.60
C ASN A 228 5.32 15.03 -18.64
N VAL A 229 4.76 14.87 -17.46
CA VAL A 229 5.15 13.83 -16.49
C VAL A 229 4.72 12.46 -17.02
N ILE A 230 5.71 11.64 -17.38
CA ILE A 230 5.51 10.31 -17.98
C ILE A 230 5.89 9.16 -17.04
N GLU A 231 6.73 9.40 -16.05
CA GLU A 231 7.05 8.43 -15.00
C GLU A 231 6.92 9.10 -13.63
N LEU A 232 6.36 8.40 -12.66
CA LEU A 232 6.31 8.80 -11.25
C LEU A 232 6.50 7.59 -10.34
N ASN A 233 7.38 7.71 -9.36
CA ASN A 233 7.71 6.67 -8.40
C ASN A 233 7.58 7.18 -6.97
N MET A 234 6.51 6.79 -6.28
CA MET A 234 6.30 7.04 -4.85
C MET A 234 6.63 5.83 -3.97
N SER A 235 7.35 4.81 -4.47
CA SER A 235 7.67 3.58 -3.73
C SER A 235 8.18 3.87 -2.32
N ALA A 236 7.50 3.30 -1.32
CA ALA A 236 7.76 3.41 0.11
C ALA A 236 8.02 4.86 0.59
N ASP A 237 7.36 5.84 -0.03
CA ASP A 237 7.57 7.26 0.26
C ASP A 237 6.71 7.75 1.43
N GLY A 238 5.58 7.09 1.69
CA GLY A 238 4.67 7.44 2.78
C GLY A 238 3.82 8.69 2.51
N ARG A 239 4.00 9.35 1.36
CA ARG A 239 3.09 10.37 0.81
C ARG A 239 2.21 9.83 -0.32
N GLY A 240 2.40 8.59 -0.76
CA GLY A 240 1.54 7.98 -1.79
C GLY A 240 0.06 7.97 -1.45
N TRP A 241 -0.30 7.95 -0.15
CA TRP A 241 -1.71 8.04 0.30
C TRP A 241 -2.49 9.22 -0.28
N ILE A 242 -1.82 10.30 -0.69
CA ILE A 242 -2.38 11.48 -1.37
C ILE A 242 -3.23 11.09 -2.59
N PHE A 243 -2.85 10.03 -3.32
CA PHE A 243 -3.64 9.49 -4.45
C PHE A 243 -5.04 8.99 -4.04
N ARG A 244 -5.28 8.71 -2.76
CA ARG A 244 -6.59 8.23 -2.28
C ARG A 244 -7.65 9.33 -2.21
N ASP A 245 -7.26 10.60 -2.21
CA ASP A 245 -8.17 11.71 -1.98
C ASP A 245 -8.01 12.84 -3.02
N ILE A 246 -8.71 12.66 -4.15
CA ILE A 246 -8.78 13.64 -5.22
C ILE A 246 -9.62 14.88 -4.85
N ASN A 247 -10.34 14.85 -3.72
CA ASN A 247 -11.09 16.00 -3.21
C ASN A 247 -10.16 16.97 -2.46
N LEU A 248 -9.15 16.44 -1.78
CA LEU A 248 -8.06 17.23 -1.18
C LEU A 248 -6.96 17.59 -2.17
N PHE A 249 -6.69 16.73 -3.17
CA PHE A 249 -5.57 16.88 -4.11
C PHE A 249 -6.02 16.77 -5.58
N PRO A 250 -6.90 17.67 -6.06
CA PRO A 250 -7.46 17.58 -7.41
C PRO A 250 -6.44 17.69 -8.53
N ALA A 251 -5.30 18.34 -8.27
CA ALA A 251 -4.25 18.57 -9.27
C ALA A 251 -3.71 17.26 -9.86
N LEU A 252 -3.76 16.14 -9.12
CA LEU A 252 -3.39 14.81 -9.61
C LEU A 252 -4.09 14.42 -10.93
N GLN A 253 -5.31 14.94 -11.18
CA GLN A 253 -6.04 14.70 -12.43
C GLN A 253 -5.29 15.13 -13.70
N SER A 254 -4.32 16.05 -13.57
CA SER A 254 -3.52 16.60 -14.68
C SER A 254 -2.41 15.65 -15.17
N LEU A 255 -2.08 14.60 -14.42
CA LEU A 255 -1.01 13.65 -14.75
C LEU A 255 -1.43 12.63 -15.84
N ILE A 256 -2.21 13.08 -16.82
CA ILE A 256 -2.87 12.26 -17.87
C ILE A 256 -1.90 11.52 -18.79
N HIS A 257 -0.64 11.96 -18.85
CA HIS A 257 0.42 11.40 -19.70
C HIS A 257 1.30 10.36 -18.98
N LEU A 258 0.97 9.98 -17.74
CA LEU A 258 1.69 8.94 -17.00
C LEU A 258 1.69 7.62 -17.78
N LYS A 259 2.89 7.14 -18.09
CA LYS A 259 3.18 5.80 -18.64
C LYS A 259 3.63 4.83 -17.57
N LYS A 260 4.35 5.29 -16.55
CA LYS A 260 4.78 4.47 -15.41
C LYS A 260 4.37 5.12 -14.09
N LEU A 261 3.70 4.35 -13.24
CA LEU A 261 3.35 4.72 -11.88
C LEU A 261 3.76 3.60 -10.92
N ASP A 262 4.58 3.93 -9.94
CA ASP A 262 4.98 3.05 -8.84
C ASP A 262 4.48 3.64 -7.52
N LEU A 263 3.58 2.92 -6.85
CA LEU A 263 2.95 3.22 -5.57
C LEU A 263 3.19 2.08 -4.56
N SER A 264 4.29 1.33 -4.75
CA SER A 264 4.57 0.14 -3.96
C SER A 264 4.91 0.47 -2.50
N GLY A 265 4.34 -0.26 -1.54
CA GLY A 265 4.66 -0.13 -0.11
C GLY A 265 4.11 1.12 0.61
N ASP A 266 3.19 1.86 0.00
CA ASP A 266 2.59 3.09 0.58
C ASP A 266 1.38 2.85 1.50
N GLY A 267 0.98 1.60 1.74
CA GLY A 267 -0.10 1.26 2.68
C GLY A 267 -1.51 1.50 2.13
N PHE A 268 -1.73 1.34 0.82
CA PHE A 268 -3.05 1.44 0.22
C PHE A 268 -3.96 0.27 0.61
N TYR A 269 -5.18 0.58 1.09
CA TYR A 269 -6.26 -0.39 1.36
C TYR A 269 -7.40 -0.33 0.34
N VAL A 270 -7.54 0.83 -0.30
CA VAL A 270 -8.54 1.15 -1.34
C VAL A 270 -7.77 1.58 -2.58
N PHE A 271 -8.18 1.10 -3.74
CA PHE A 271 -7.56 1.45 -5.01
C PHE A 271 -7.84 2.92 -5.38
N PRO A 272 -6.83 3.73 -5.77
CA PRO A 272 -7.02 5.12 -6.18
C PRO A 272 -7.83 5.30 -7.47
N GLU A 273 -9.03 5.87 -7.39
CA GLU A 273 -9.91 6.08 -8.55
C GLU A 273 -9.30 6.98 -9.65
N VAL A 274 -8.41 7.91 -9.27
CA VAL A 274 -7.70 8.77 -10.25
C VAL A 274 -6.95 7.96 -11.30
N ILE A 275 -6.42 6.80 -10.94
CA ILE A 275 -5.63 5.95 -11.85
C ILE A 275 -6.49 5.48 -13.02
N THR A 276 -7.69 4.94 -12.74
CA THR A 276 -8.57 4.36 -13.78
C THR A 276 -9.49 5.39 -14.44
N SER A 277 -9.59 6.61 -13.89
CA SER A 277 -10.39 7.71 -14.43
C SER A 277 -9.60 8.76 -15.21
N LYS A 278 -8.26 8.80 -15.10
CA LYS A 278 -7.41 9.82 -15.75
C LYS A 278 -6.17 9.26 -16.45
N TYR A 279 -5.49 8.26 -15.88
CA TYR A 279 -4.17 7.80 -16.39
C TYR A 279 -4.32 6.73 -17.48
N HIS A 280 -5.03 7.06 -18.56
CA HIS A 280 -5.30 6.14 -19.68
C HIS A 280 -4.07 5.82 -20.55
N ASP A 281 -2.99 6.59 -20.40
CA ASP A 281 -1.70 6.37 -21.06
C ASP A 281 -0.78 5.37 -20.34
N LEU A 282 -1.23 4.80 -19.20
CA LEU A 282 -0.41 3.97 -18.33
C LEU A 282 -0.04 2.62 -18.96
N GLU A 283 1.27 2.37 -19.06
CA GLU A 283 1.92 1.17 -19.60
C GLU A 283 2.44 0.25 -18.47
N VAL A 284 2.80 0.82 -17.32
CA VAL A 284 3.31 0.11 -16.14
C VAL A 284 2.68 0.64 -14.86
N LEU A 285 2.08 -0.25 -14.06
CA LEU A 285 1.57 0.03 -12.72
C LEU A 285 2.16 -0.96 -11.71
N ASP A 286 2.93 -0.46 -10.76
CA ASP A 286 3.37 -1.22 -9.59
C ASP A 286 2.66 -0.70 -8.34
N MET A 287 1.90 -1.57 -7.67
CA MET A 287 1.32 -1.32 -6.35
C MET A 287 1.60 -2.50 -5.40
N ALA A 288 2.76 -3.16 -5.55
CA ALA A 288 3.25 -4.19 -4.64
C ALA A 288 3.28 -3.73 -3.17
N HIS A 289 3.29 -4.68 -2.24
CA HIS A 289 3.36 -4.43 -0.79
C HIS A 289 2.25 -3.52 -0.24
N ASN A 290 1.07 -3.53 -0.88
CA ASN A 290 -0.14 -2.85 -0.42
C ASN A 290 -1.23 -3.87 -0.03
N ALA A 291 -2.27 -3.41 0.66
CA ALA A 291 -3.39 -4.20 1.15
C ALA A 291 -4.70 -3.88 0.40
N ILE A 292 -4.62 -3.74 -0.94
CA ILE A 292 -5.73 -3.33 -1.81
C ILE A 292 -6.87 -4.37 -1.75
N SER A 293 -8.01 -3.98 -1.20
CA SER A 293 -9.16 -4.86 -0.97
C SER A 293 -10.07 -5.09 -2.18
N SER A 294 -10.02 -4.21 -3.18
CA SER A 294 -10.80 -4.31 -4.41
C SER A 294 -10.16 -3.50 -5.53
N LEU A 295 -10.44 -3.89 -6.78
CA LEU A 295 -10.21 -3.07 -7.97
C LEU A 295 -11.57 -2.57 -8.48
N PRO A 296 -11.69 -1.30 -8.94
CA PRO A 296 -12.95 -0.75 -9.40
C PRO A 296 -13.40 -1.35 -10.74
N GLU A 297 -14.70 -1.35 -11.04
CA GLU A 297 -15.22 -1.93 -12.30
C GLU A 297 -14.75 -1.17 -13.55
N ASN A 298 -14.19 0.04 -13.42
CA ASN A 298 -13.55 0.75 -14.53
C ASN A 298 -12.06 0.42 -14.72
N PHE A 299 -11.51 -0.61 -14.05
CA PHE A 299 -10.09 -0.96 -14.15
C PHE A 299 -9.61 -1.24 -15.59
N GLY A 300 -10.49 -1.80 -16.42
CA GLY A 300 -10.27 -2.00 -17.85
C GLY A 300 -10.01 -0.73 -18.68
N ASN A 301 -10.18 0.47 -18.12
CA ASN A 301 -9.81 1.74 -18.76
C ASN A 301 -8.30 1.88 -18.99
N LEU A 302 -7.47 1.11 -18.27
CA LEU A 302 -6.01 1.07 -18.42
C LEU A 302 -5.61 0.24 -19.66
N SER A 303 -6.24 0.50 -20.81
CA SER A 303 -6.17 -0.33 -22.02
C SER A 303 -4.78 -0.44 -22.66
N LYS A 304 -3.82 0.41 -22.27
CA LYS A 304 -2.41 0.38 -22.69
C LYS A 304 -1.49 -0.36 -21.72
N LEU A 305 -2.00 -0.82 -20.58
CA LEU A 305 -1.21 -1.41 -19.50
C LEU A 305 -0.56 -2.72 -19.96
N GLU A 306 0.77 -2.75 -20.00
CA GLU A 306 1.57 -3.92 -20.36
C GLU A 306 2.09 -4.66 -19.12
N THR A 307 2.28 -3.96 -18.01
CA THR A 307 2.79 -4.53 -16.75
C THR A 307 1.93 -4.12 -15.56
N LEU A 308 1.43 -5.09 -14.80
CA LEU A 308 0.75 -4.88 -13.53
C LEU A 308 1.36 -5.76 -12.44
N ILE A 309 1.77 -5.12 -11.34
CA ILE A 309 2.33 -5.79 -10.17
C ILE A 309 1.49 -5.39 -8.95
N ILE A 310 0.75 -6.36 -8.39
CA ILE A 310 0.03 -6.22 -7.12
C ILE A 310 0.23 -7.52 -6.33
N TYR A 311 1.02 -7.49 -5.28
CA TYR A 311 1.15 -8.61 -4.35
C TYR A 311 1.39 -8.12 -2.94
N ASN A 312 1.04 -8.93 -1.94
CA ASN A 312 1.36 -8.65 -0.54
C ASN A 312 2.11 -9.83 0.08
N ASN A 313 3.10 -9.52 0.91
CA ASN A 313 3.88 -10.50 1.69
C ASN A 313 3.39 -10.60 3.15
N GLN A 314 2.40 -9.79 3.55
CA GLN A 314 1.68 -9.95 4.80
C GLN A 314 0.43 -10.82 4.56
N ASP A 315 0.03 -11.63 5.54
CA ASP A 315 -1.11 -12.59 5.46
C ASP A 315 -2.50 -11.96 5.24
N SER A 316 -2.56 -10.65 4.97
CA SER A 316 -3.74 -9.92 4.54
C SER A 316 -4.15 -10.31 3.12
N LYS A 317 -4.78 -11.48 2.99
CA LYS A 317 -5.53 -11.90 1.79
C LYS A 317 -6.80 -11.05 1.68
N VAL A 318 -6.79 -10.07 0.79
CA VAL A 318 -7.78 -8.97 0.78
C VAL A 318 -8.48 -8.72 -0.56
N LEU A 319 -7.96 -9.19 -1.69
CA LEU A 319 -8.55 -9.00 -3.02
C LEU A 319 -9.23 -10.30 -3.49
N PRO A 320 -10.55 -10.51 -3.25
CA PRO A 320 -11.21 -11.78 -3.55
C PRO A 320 -11.43 -12.04 -5.04
N SER A 321 -11.58 -10.98 -5.86
CA SER A 321 -11.95 -11.09 -7.27
C SER A 321 -11.39 -9.94 -8.11
N LEU A 322 -11.25 -10.18 -9.41
CA LEU A 322 -11.00 -9.14 -10.42
C LEU A 322 -12.33 -8.71 -11.07
N PRO A 323 -12.49 -7.42 -11.46
CA PRO A 323 -13.69 -6.91 -12.14
C PRO A 323 -13.82 -7.46 -13.57
N ASP A 324 -15.04 -7.50 -14.13
CA ASP A 324 -15.26 -8.04 -15.48
C ASP A 324 -14.51 -7.24 -16.56
N SER A 325 -14.37 -5.93 -16.38
CA SER A 325 -13.58 -5.07 -17.27
C SER A 325 -12.07 -5.39 -17.30
N PHE A 326 -11.55 -6.20 -16.39
CA PHE A 326 -10.13 -6.59 -16.38
C PHE A 326 -9.69 -7.27 -17.69
N GLY A 327 -10.62 -7.91 -18.41
CA GLY A 327 -10.39 -8.45 -19.75
C GLY A 327 -10.09 -7.40 -20.84
N ASN A 328 -10.31 -6.11 -20.58
CA ASN A 328 -10.03 -5.03 -21.54
C ASN A 328 -8.54 -4.64 -21.60
N LEU A 329 -7.70 -5.17 -20.70
CA LEU A 329 -6.26 -4.92 -20.63
C LEU A 329 -5.50 -5.69 -21.73
N THR A 330 -5.95 -5.57 -22.99
CA THR A 330 -5.50 -6.36 -24.15
C THR A 330 -4.02 -6.16 -24.54
N LYS A 331 -3.29 -5.27 -23.87
CA LYS A 331 -1.84 -5.06 -23.99
C LYS A 331 -1.02 -5.72 -22.89
N MET A 332 -1.66 -6.30 -21.87
CA MET A 332 -1.00 -6.93 -20.73
C MET A 332 -0.01 -8.02 -21.18
N ARG A 333 1.24 -7.93 -20.72
CA ARG A 333 2.32 -8.90 -20.97
C ARG A 333 2.81 -9.55 -19.68
N TYR A 334 2.88 -8.78 -18.61
CA TYR A 334 3.38 -9.22 -17.31
C TYR A 334 2.36 -8.91 -16.21
N LEU A 335 1.78 -9.96 -15.63
CA LEU A 335 0.80 -9.84 -14.56
C LEU A 335 1.25 -10.63 -13.33
N LYS A 336 1.49 -9.92 -12.22
CA LYS A 336 1.79 -10.53 -10.92
C LYS A 336 0.72 -10.16 -9.89
N LEU A 337 0.00 -11.17 -9.42
CA LEU A 337 -1.12 -11.12 -8.48
C LEU A 337 -0.95 -12.11 -7.30
N SER A 338 0.29 -12.46 -6.96
CA SER A 338 0.62 -13.49 -5.96
C SER A 338 0.14 -13.13 -4.54
N SER A 339 -0.36 -14.12 -3.80
CA SER A 339 -0.79 -14.04 -2.39
C SER A 339 -1.89 -13.02 -2.07
N MET A 340 -2.66 -12.58 -3.07
CA MET A 340 -3.67 -11.52 -2.93
C MET A 340 -4.98 -11.97 -2.27
N GLY A 341 -5.25 -13.28 -2.19
CA GLY A 341 -6.51 -13.82 -1.68
C GLY A 341 -7.58 -14.04 -2.75
N ILE A 342 -7.20 -13.99 -4.02
CA ILE A 342 -8.11 -14.15 -5.16
C ILE A 342 -8.72 -15.56 -5.09
N ASN A 343 -10.04 -15.61 -5.26
CA ASN A 343 -10.82 -16.84 -5.32
C ASN A 343 -11.62 -16.99 -6.62
N ASN A 344 -11.79 -15.93 -7.40
CA ASN A 344 -12.36 -15.97 -8.74
C ASN A 344 -11.67 -14.97 -9.67
N ILE A 345 -11.50 -15.34 -10.93
CA ILE A 345 -11.14 -14.44 -12.04
C ILE A 345 -12.25 -14.53 -13.10
N PRO A 346 -12.62 -13.42 -13.77
CA PRO A 346 -13.74 -13.38 -14.70
C PRO A 346 -13.43 -14.13 -16.00
N GLU A 347 -14.46 -14.59 -16.72
CA GLU A 347 -14.28 -15.27 -18.01
C GLU A 347 -13.58 -14.37 -19.05
N SER A 348 -13.79 -13.05 -18.95
CA SER A 348 -13.14 -12.01 -19.75
C SER A 348 -11.61 -11.97 -19.60
N PHE A 349 -11.04 -12.54 -18.53
CA PHE A 349 -9.60 -12.67 -18.34
C PHE A 349 -8.93 -13.42 -19.51
N SER A 350 -9.68 -14.28 -20.20
CA SER A 350 -9.24 -14.98 -21.42
C SER A 350 -8.92 -14.05 -22.60
N ASN A 351 -9.28 -12.76 -22.52
CA ASN A 351 -9.01 -11.75 -23.56
C ASN A 351 -7.60 -11.14 -23.48
N LEU A 352 -6.80 -11.46 -22.46
CA LEU A 352 -5.42 -10.99 -22.28
C LEU A 352 -4.43 -11.69 -23.22
N THR A 353 -4.72 -11.68 -24.52
CA THR A 353 -4.03 -12.50 -25.54
C THR A 353 -2.55 -12.13 -25.77
N GLU A 354 -2.10 -10.98 -25.28
CA GLU A 354 -0.68 -10.56 -25.27
C GLU A 354 0.12 -11.08 -24.05
N LEU A 355 -0.54 -11.72 -23.07
CA LEU A 355 0.07 -12.09 -21.80
C LEU A 355 1.19 -13.13 -21.98
N ASN A 356 2.38 -12.84 -21.45
CA ASN A 356 3.57 -13.69 -21.52
C ASN A 356 3.92 -14.33 -20.18
N TYR A 357 3.73 -13.59 -19.08
CA TYR A 357 4.00 -14.02 -17.71
C TYR A 357 2.77 -13.80 -16.83
N LEU A 358 2.31 -14.86 -16.17
CA LEU A 358 1.22 -14.81 -15.19
C LEU A 358 1.67 -15.45 -13.88
N ASP A 359 1.51 -14.71 -12.80
CA ASP A 359 1.77 -15.17 -11.44
C ASP A 359 0.55 -14.97 -10.54
N LEU A 360 -0.05 -16.09 -10.17
CA LEU A 360 -1.21 -16.26 -9.30
C LEU A 360 -0.86 -17.11 -8.06
N GLU A 361 0.43 -17.31 -7.77
CA GLU A 361 0.91 -18.14 -6.65
C GLU A 361 0.28 -17.71 -5.32
N GLY A 362 -0.05 -18.65 -4.42
CA GLY A 362 -0.61 -18.35 -3.09
C GLY A 362 -2.11 -17.98 -3.05
N ASN A 363 -2.78 -17.84 -4.20
CA ASN A 363 -4.24 -17.68 -4.31
C ASN A 363 -4.97 -19.04 -4.30
N ILE A 364 -6.28 -19.04 -4.02
CA ILE A 364 -7.13 -20.25 -3.96
C ILE A 364 -8.37 -20.02 -4.84
N LEU A 365 -8.23 -20.27 -6.14
CA LEU A 365 -9.29 -20.06 -7.13
C LEU A 365 -10.29 -21.23 -7.14
N ASN A 366 -11.56 -20.92 -7.37
CA ASN A 366 -12.60 -21.92 -7.60
C ASN A 366 -12.33 -22.72 -8.89
N LYS A 367 -12.15 -22.02 -10.02
CA LYS A 367 -11.73 -22.58 -11.31
C LYS A 367 -10.92 -21.54 -12.11
N LEU A 368 -10.32 -21.95 -13.22
CA LEU A 368 -9.90 -21.04 -14.30
C LEU A 368 -11.08 -20.79 -15.26
N PRO A 369 -11.08 -19.67 -16.03
CA PRO A 369 -12.00 -19.42 -17.13
C PRO A 369 -12.07 -20.55 -18.15
N ASP A 370 -13.25 -20.83 -18.71
CA ASP A 370 -13.43 -21.95 -19.65
C ASP A 370 -12.61 -21.75 -20.94
N ASN A 371 -12.32 -20.50 -21.30
CA ASN A 371 -11.52 -20.09 -22.46
C ASN A 371 -10.06 -19.72 -22.14
N PHE A 372 -9.51 -20.13 -20.99
CA PHE A 372 -8.14 -19.80 -20.57
C PHE A 372 -7.06 -20.12 -21.64
N GLY A 373 -7.30 -21.12 -22.49
CA GLY A 373 -6.48 -21.44 -23.67
C GLY A 373 -6.30 -20.34 -24.72
N ASN A 374 -7.04 -19.24 -24.64
CA ASN A 374 -6.88 -18.08 -25.51
C ASN A 374 -5.59 -17.29 -25.24
N LEU A 375 -4.93 -17.52 -24.11
CA LEU A 375 -3.66 -16.88 -23.72
C LEU A 375 -2.47 -17.48 -24.51
N LYS A 376 -2.55 -17.47 -25.84
CA LYS A 376 -1.64 -18.17 -26.77
C LYS A 376 -0.16 -17.80 -26.62
N LYS A 377 0.12 -16.60 -26.11
CA LYS A 377 1.46 -16.04 -25.90
C LYS A 377 2.02 -16.29 -24.48
N LEU A 378 1.27 -16.97 -23.61
CA LEU A 378 1.68 -17.24 -22.23
C LEU A 378 2.84 -18.24 -22.22
N GLU A 379 4.01 -17.81 -21.76
CA GLU A 379 5.20 -18.65 -21.67
C GLU A 379 5.42 -19.20 -20.27
N THR A 380 5.00 -18.45 -19.24
CA THR A 380 5.21 -18.79 -17.82
C THR A 380 3.92 -18.61 -17.02
N LEU A 381 3.48 -19.69 -16.38
CA LEU A 381 2.35 -19.69 -15.44
C LEU A 381 2.79 -20.18 -14.05
N ARG A 382 2.82 -19.28 -13.08
CA ARG A 382 2.82 -19.65 -11.65
C ARG A 382 1.37 -19.69 -11.20
N GLY A 383 0.79 -20.89 -11.22
CA GLY A 383 -0.64 -21.07 -11.01
C GLY A 383 -1.06 -21.01 -9.53
N PRO A 384 -2.36 -20.83 -9.28
CA PRO A 384 -2.92 -20.84 -7.93
C PRO A 384 -3.14 -22.28 -7.43
N ALA A 385 -3.68 -22.39 -6.20
CA ALA A 385 -4.47 -23.54 -5.83
C ALA A 385 -5.85 -23.46 -6.51
N LEU A 386 -6.31 -24.55 -7.12
CA LEU A 386 -7.60 -24.67 -7.80
C LEU A 386 -8.49 -25.66 -7.05
N LEU A 387 -9.78 -25.32 -6.86
CA LEU A 387 -10.76 -26.23 -6.26
C LEU A 387 -11.40 -27.18 -7.29
N GLN A 388 -11.32 -26.83 -8.57
CA GLN A 388 -11.77 -27.62 -9.72
C GLN A 388 -10.58 -27.92 -10.65
N ASN A 389 -10.78 -28.83 -11.61
CA ASN A 389 -9.75 -29.15 -12.60
C ASN A 389 -9.55 -27.97 -13.57
N ILE A 390 -8.41 -27.95 -14.26
CA ILE A 390 -8.16 -27.01 -15.37
C ILE A 390 -9.13 -27.29 -16.53
N PRO A 391 -9.54 -26.26 -17.30
CA PRO A 391 -10.45 -26.42 -18.43
C PRO A 391 -9.79 -27.14 -19.60
N GLU A 392 -10.58 -27.80 -20.45
CA GLU A 392 -10.11 -28.41 -21.72
C GLU A 392 -9.34 -27.43 -22.61
N SER A 393 -9.68 -26.14 -22.55
CA SER A 393 -8.96 -25.13 -23.33
C SER A 393 -7.51 -24.95 -22.89
N PHE A 394 -7.10 -25.36 -21.69
CA PHE A 394 -5.74 -25.19 -21.17
C PHE A 394 -4.67 -25.79 -22.09
N SER A 395 -4.96 -26.92 -22.76
CA SER A 395 -4.08 -27.56 -23.74
C SER A 395 -3.77 -26.69 -24.97
N ASN A 396 -4.49 -25.58 -25.17
CA ASN A 396 -4.30 -24.65 -26.27
C ASN A 396 -3.26 -23.55 -25.97
N LEU A 397 -2.59 -23.56 -24.80
CA LEU A 397 -1.52 -22.61 -24.43
C LEU A 397 -0.21 -22.90 -25.19
N GLU A 398 -0.22 -22.70 -26.50
CA GLU A 398 0.83 -23.12 -27.45
C GLU A 398 2.25 -22.61 -27.10
N SER A 399 2.41 -21.45 -26.47
CA SER A 399 3.73 -20.89 -26.12
C SER A 399 4.25 -21.29 -24.72
N LEU A 400 3.49 -22.09 -23.95
CA LEU A 400 3.79 -22.35 -22.55
C LEU A 400 5.07 -23.20 -22.40
N LYS A 401 6.05 -22.68 -21.66
CA LYS A 401 7.37 -23.31 -21.39
C LYS A 401 7.52 -23.75 -19.95
N PHE A 402 6.93 -23.01 -19.01
CA PHE A 402 6.98 -23.30 -17.58
C PHE A 402 5.57 -23.19 -16.98
N CYS A 403 5.12 -24.22 -16.27
CA CYS A 403 4.01 -24.06 -15.35
C CYS A 403 4.09 -24.92 -14.09
N PHE A 404 3.51 -24.38 -13.02
CA PHE A 404 3.09 -25.17 -11.86
C PHE A 404 1.71 -24.73 -11.40
N PHE A 405 0.97 -25.64 -10.77
CA PHE A 405 -0.30 -25.34 -10.09
C PHE A 405 -0.68 -26.48 -9.14
N PHE A 406 -1.55 -26.17 -8.17
CA PHE A 406 -2.11 -27.16 -7.24
C PHE A 406 -3.58 -27.39 -7.55
N ILE A 407 -4.00 -28.63 -7.81
CA ILE A 407 -5.42 -29.01 -7.88
C ILE A 407 -5.80 -29.65 -6.55
N ASN A 408 -6.60 -28.93 -5.77
CA ASN A 408 -7.18 -29.36 -4.49
C ASN A 408 -8.56 -30.04 -4.68
N SER A 409 -8.76 -30.70 -5.81
CA SER A 409 -9.89 -31.60 -6.02
C SER A 409 -9.49 -33.01 -5.55
N GLY A 410 -10.46 -33.79 -5.05
CA GLY A 410 -10.20 -35.18 -4.65
C GLY A 410 -9.88 -36.12 -5.82
N GLN A 411 -10.06 -35.64 -7.06
CA GLN A 411 -9.88 -36.37 -8.32
C GLN A 411 -9.28 -35.40 -9.34
N ALA A 412 -8.01 -35.04 -9.15
CA ALA A 412 -7.31 -34.15 -10.06
C ALA A 412 -7.13 -34.84 -11.42
N ALA A 413 -7.40 -34.12 -12.51
CA ALA A 413 -7.27 -34.62 -13.87
C ALA A 413 -6.74 -33.52 -14.80
N LEU A 414 -6.10 -33.96 -15.88
CA LEU A 414 -5.67 -33.13 -17.00
C LEU A 414 -6.59 -33.40 -18.20
N PRO A 415 -6.80 -32.43 -19.12
CA PRO A 415 -7.49 -32.63 -20.39
C PRO A 415 -6.91 -33.79 -21.21
N ASP A 416 -7.76 -34.49 -21.97
CA ASP A 416 -7.33 -35.64 -22.80
C ASP A 416 -6.27 -35.27 -23.85
N ASP A 417 -6.21 -34.01 -24.25
CA ASP A 417 -5.30 -33.47 -25.28
C ASP A 417 -4.15 -32.61 -24.71
N PHE A 418 -3.84 -32.73 -23.40
CA PHE A 418 -2.78 -31.98 -22.71
C PHE A 418 -1.41 -32.04 -23.40
N GLY A 419 -1.12 -33.12 -24.15
CA GLY A 419 0.06 -33.26 -25.01
C GLY A 419 0.29 -32.16 -26.06
N LYS A 420 -0.73 -31.36 -26.39
CA LYS A 420 -0.62 -30.19 -27.28
C LYS A 420 0.39 -29.13 -26.81
N LEU A 421 0.75 -29.13 -25.52
CA LEU A 421 1.72 -28.19 -24.93
C LEU A 421 3.17 -28.58 -25.30
N THR A 422 3.46 -28.71 -26.60
CA THR A 422 4.73 -29.26 -27.12
C THR A 422 5.96 -28.40 -26.83
N ASN A 423 5.78 -27.13 -26.46
CA ASN A 423 6.85 -26.21 -26.02
C ASN A 423 7.12 -26.26 -24.51
N LEU A 424 6.37 -27.06 -23.73
CA LEU A 424 6.49 -27.12 -22.28
C LEU A 424 7.80 -27.80 -21.88
N GLU A 425 8.67 -27.06 -21.17
CA GLU A 425 9.99 -27.53 -20.71
C GLU A 425 9.98 -27.94 -19.24
N THR A 426 9.11 -27.34 -18.42
CA THR A 426 9.01 -27.60 -16.97
C THR A 426 7.56 -27.63 -16.53
N LEU A 427 7.18 -28.72 -15.85
CA LEU A 427 5.83 -28.99 -15.39
C LEU A 427 5.86 -29.52 -13.96
N TRP A 428 5.34 -28.75 -13.00
CA TRP A 428 5.19 -29.20 -11.61
C TRP A 428 3.71 -29.24 -11.21
N LEU A 429 3.18 -30.46 -11.10
CA LEU A 429 1.79 -30.75 -10.77
C LEU A 429 1.68 -31.14 -9.30
N PHE A 430 0.90 -30.36 -8.55
CA PHE A 430 0.56 -30.70 -7.18
C PHE A 430 -0.91 -31.12 -7.14
N GLY A 431 -1.25 -32.25 -6.51
CA GLY A 431 -2.65 -32.71 -6.37
C GLY A 431 -2.84 -34.23 -6.35
N ASN A 432 -4.07 -34.67 -6.16
CA ASN A 432 -4.44 -36.09 -6.09
C ASN A 432 -4.80 -36.64 -7.48
N TYR A 433 -3.84 -36.62 -8.40
CA TYR A 433 -4.03 -37.12 -9.76
C TYR A 433 -4.25 -38.64 -9.77
N GLN A 434 -5.25 -39.09 -10.53
CA GLN A 434 -5.59 -40.52 -10.65
C GLN A 434 -4.86 -41.20 -11.81
N SER A 435 -4.61 -40.45 -12.89
CA SER A 435 -3.95 -40.91 -14.11
C SER A 435 -3.38 -39.71 -14.88
N LEU A 436 -2.59 -40.00 -15.91
CA LEU A 436 -2.19 -39.04 -16.94
C LEU A 436 -2.83 -39.45 -18.27
N PRO A 437 -3.25 -38.50 -19.13
CA PRO A 437 -3.82 -38.81 -20.44
C PRO A 437 -2.76 -39.43 -21.36
N ASN A 438 -3.18 -40.23 -22.35
CA ASN A 438 -2.23 -40.83 -23.30
C ASN A 438 -1.43 -39.80 -24.12
N SER A 439 -2.01 -38.61 -24.33
CA SER A 439 -1.32 -37.48 -24.98
C SER A 439 -0.21 -36.88 -24.11
N PHE A 440 -0.15 -37.17 -22.80
CA PHE A 440 0.88 -36.63 -21.92
C PHE A 440 2.31 -36.93 -22.42
N ALA A 441 2.50 -38.05 -23.12
CA ALA A 441 3.80 -38.40 -23.68
C ALA A 441 4.18 -37.63 -24.97
N ASP A 442 3.28 -36.79 -25.49
CA ASP A 442 3.52 -35.93 -26.66
C ASP A 442 4.18 -34.57 -26.27
N LEU A 443 4.44 -34.33 -24.98
CA LEU A 443 5.14 -33.15 -24.44
C LEU A 443 6.65 -33.19 -24.80
N ALA A 444 6.95 -33.08 -26.09
CA ALA A 444 8.26 -33.38 -26.66
C ALA A 444 9.43 -32.53 -26.12
N SER A 445 9.16 -31.34 -25.58
CA SER A 445 10.18 -30.43 -25.02
C SER A 445 10.40 -30.59 -23.51
N LEU A 446 9.65 -31.47 -22.83
CA LEU A 446 9.63 -31.55 -21.37
C LEU A 446 10.94 -32.09 -20.80
N LYS A 447 11.59 -31.32 -19.93
CA LYS A 447 12.91 -31.61 -19.32
C LYS A 447 12.82 -31.90 -17.82
N ASP A 448 11.93 -31.19 -17.13
CA ASP A 448 11.80 -31.22 -15.67
C ASP A 448 10.32 -31.47 -15.32
N LEU A 449 10.03 -32.65 -14.79
CA LEU A 449 8.69 -33.09 -14.40
C LEU A 449 8.65 -33.38 -12.90
N GLU A 450 7.76 -32.68 -12.20
CA GLU A 450 7.37 -33.02 -10.83
C GLU A 450 5.87 -33.31 -10.78
N ILE A 451 5.49 -34.42 -10.13
CA ILE A 451 4.10 -34.75 -9.79
C ILE A 451 4.08 -35.20 -8.34
N THR A 452 3.54 -34.36 -7.44
CA THR A 452 3.50 -34.62 -5.99
C THR A 452 2.13 -34.27 -5.40
N GLY A 453 1.86 -34.70 -4.15
CA GLY A 453 0.49 -34.84 -3.63
C GLY A 453 0.03 -36.29 -3.65
N GLY A 454 -1.16 -36.59 -3.14
CA GLY A 454 -1.60 -37.91 -2.67
C GLY A 454 -1.74 -39.03 -3.72
N SER A 455 -0.60 -39.47 -4.28
CA SER A 455 -0.17 -40.80 -4.75
C SER A 455 -1.17 -41.76 -5.41
N ALA A 456 -2.28 -41.26 -5.96
CA ALA A 456 -3.33 -42.08 -6.56
C ALA A 456 -3.03 -42.54 -8.00
N ILE A 457 -2.00 -41.98 -8.65
CA ILE A 457 -1.49 -42.50 -9.93
C ILE A 457 -0.98 -43.93 -9.70
N ASN A 458 -1.61 -44.91 -10.34
CA ASN A 458 -1.24 -46.33 -10.25
C ASN A 458 -0.54 -46.88 -11.52
N GLN A 459 -0.65 -46.15 -12.64
CA GLN A 459 -0.01 -46.47 -13.91
C GLN A 459 0.38 -45.18 -14.64
N LEU A 460 1.55 -45.17 -15.29
CA LEU A 460 1.93 -44.17 -16.29
C LEU A 460 1.55 -44.69 -17.68
N PRO A 461 1.17 -43.82 -18.64
CA PRO A 461 0.83 -44.23 -20.01
C PRO A 461 1.90 -45.13 -20.65
N ASP A 462 1.49 -46.16 -21.41
CA ASP A 462 2.41 -47.13 -22.01
C ASP A 462 3.44 -46.48 -22.96
N ASN A 463 3.14 -45.29 -23.47
CA ASN A 463 3.98 -44.47 -24.34
C ASN A 463 4.85 -43.42 -23.59
N PHE A 464 4.89 -43.42 -22.25
CA PHE A 464 5.63 -42.42 -21.44
C PHE A 464 7.09 -42.19 -21.86
N GLY A 465 7.75 -43.23 -22.41
CA GLY A 465 9.07 -43.15 -23.02
C GLY A 465 9.25 -42.18 -24.20
N ASN A 466 8.16 -41.68 -24.79
CA ASN A 466 8.22 -40.68 -25.86
C ASN A 466 8.69 -39.30 -25.38
N LEU A 467 8.74 -39.07 -24.06
CA LEU A 467 9.23 -37.86 -23.40
C LEU A 467 10.78 -37.79 -23.44
N ILE A 468 11.37 -37.95 -24.62
CA ILE A 468 12.80 -38.12 -24.85
C ILE A 468 13.68 -36.95 -24.37
N SER A 469 13.09 -35.78 -24.10
CA SER A 469 13.78 -34.60 -23.56
C SER A 469 13.92 -34.59 -22.03
N LEU A 470 13.30 -35.53 -21.31
CA LEU A 470 13.31 -35.54 -19.84
C LEU A 470 14.73 -35.73 -19.30
N GLU A 471 15.13 -34.80 -18.43
CA GLU A 471 16.38 -34.86 -17.66
C GLU A 471 16.13 -35.13 -16.18
N LYS A 472 14.98 -34.68 -15.64
CA LYS A 472 14.60 -34.87 -14.23
C LYS A 472 13.14 -35.28 -14.10
N VAL A 473 12.91 -36.29 -13.27
CA VAL A 473 11.57 -36.81 -12.96
C VAL A 473 11.45 -37.00 -11.45
N ARG A 474 10.45 -36.36 -10.85
CA ARG A 474 9.97 -36.65 -9.48
C ARG A 474 8.49 -37.02 -9.56
N ILE A 475 8.12 -38.26 -9.26
CA ILE A 475 6.71 -38.70 -9.31
C ILE A 475 6.32 -39.42 -8.02
N ALA A 476 5.20 -39.01 -7.43
CA ALA A 476 4.50 -39.75 -6.38
C ALA A 476 3.37 -40.61 -6.98
N GLY A 477 3.37 -41.91 -6.69
CA GLY A 477 2.36 -42.85 -7.19
C GLY A 477 2.49 -44.24 -6.58
N SER A 478 1.48 -45.08 -6.80
CA SER A 478 1.37 -46.43 -6.24
C SER A 478 1.43 -47.46 -7.37
N PHE A 479 2.62 -47.65 -7.92
CA PHE A 479 2.89 -48.46 -9.11
C PHE A 479 3.14 -49.93 -8.77
N LEU A 480 2.78 -50.84 -9.68
CA LEU A 480 3.34 -52.20 -9.69
C LEU A 480 4.72 -52.21 -10.38
N THR A 481 4.81 -51.55 -11.53
CA THR A 481 6.03 -51.34 -12.32
C THR A 481 5.89 -50.07 -13.15
N LEU A 482 6.99 -49.57 -13.72
CA LEU A 482 6.98 -48.53 -14.74
C LEU A 482 6.69 -49.15 -16.12
N PRO A 483 6.10 -48.42 -17.09
CA PRO A 483 5.90 -48.95 -18.44
C PRO A 483 7.25 -49.24 -19.10
N ASN A 484 7.34 -50.29 -19.92
CA ASN A 484 8.61 -50.69 -20.58
C ASN A 484 9.24 -49.54 -21.39
N SER A 485 8.43 -48.66 -21.97
CA SER A 485 8.90 -47.47 -22.70
C SER A 485 9.66 -46.48 -21.81
N PHE A 486 9.49 -46.49 -20.49
CA PHE A 486 10.23 -45.63 -19.56
C PHE A 486 11.76 -45.77 -19.73
N THR A 487 12.23 -46.95 -20.18
CA THR A 487 13.64 -47.22 -20.50
C THR A 487 14.17 -46.45 -21.71
N ASN A 488 13.30 -45.84 -22.53
CA ASN A 488 13.64 -44.98 -23.66
C ASN A 488 14.02 -43.55 -23.25
N LEU A 489 13.86 -43.16 -21.97
CA LEU A 489 14.21 -41.84 -21.45
C LEU A 489 15.73 -41.65 -21.32
N THR A 490 16.44 -41.80 -22.44
CA THR A 490 17.91 -41.89 -22.49
C THR A 490 18.63 -40.62 -22.05
N ASN A 491 17.96 -39.47 -22.00
CA ASN A 491 18.48 -38.20 -21.48
C ASN A 491 18.27 -38.00 -19.97
N LEU A 492 17.56 -38.91 -19.29
CA LEU A 492 17.23 -38.81 -17.87
C LEU A 492 18.49 -38.85 -17.01
N LYS A 493 18.70 -37.83 -16.17
CA LYS A 493 19.85 -37.67 -15.26
C LYS A 493 19.48 -37.88 -13.80
N SER A 494 18.25 -37.54 -13.42
CA SER A 494 17.77 -37.65 -12.04
C SER A 494 16.37 -38.25 -12.00
N LEU A 495 16.20 -39.34 -11.23
CA LEU A 495 14.92 -39.97 -10.99
C LEU A 495 14.66 -40.08 -9.49
N GLN A 496 13.56 -39.45 -9.04
CA GLN A 496 12.99 -39.65 -7.72
C GLN A 496 11.60 -40.24 -7.85
N LEU A 497 11.33 -41.32 -7.13
CA LEU A 497 10.00 -41.90 -7.01
C LEU A 497 9.58 -41.94 -5.53
N HIS A 498 8.28 -41.80 -5.30
CA HIS A 498 7.65 -41.82 -3.99
C HIS A 498 6.34 -42.62 -4.05
N GLY A 499 5.95 -43.28 -2.96
CA GLY A 499 4.76 -44.14 -2.91
C GLY A 499 5.15 -45.61 -2.97
N SER A 500 4.66 -46.38 -3.94
CA SER A 500 5.04 -47.80 -4.12
C SER A 500 5.49 -48.13 -5.55
N LEU A 501 6.37 -49.11 -5.68
CA LEU A 501 6.90 -49.66 -6.91
C LEU A 501 7.53 -51.03 -6.60
N GLU A 502 6.86 -52.13 -6.97
CA GLU A 502 7.38 -53.47 -6.65
C GLU A 502 8.56 -53.89 -7.55
N TYR A 503 8.56 -53.46 -8.81
CA TYR A 503 9.54 -53.86 -9.83
C TYR A 503 9.99 -52.68 -10.70
N LEU A 504 11.23 -52.75 -11.18
CA LEU A 504 11.73 -51.93 -12.29
C LEU A 504 11.58 -52.69 -13.62
N PRO A 505 11.44 -52.01 -14.78
CA PRO A 505 11.49 -52.64 -16.09
C PRO A 505 12.77 -53.48 -16.29
N THR A 506 12.66 -54.60 -17.02
CA THR A 506 13.80 -55.51 -17.28
C THR A 506 15.01 -54.81 -17.90
N ASP A 507 14.78 -53.81 -18.76
CA ASP A 507 15.79 -53.07 -19.50
C ASP A 507 16.11 -51.69 -18.87
N PHE A 508 15.90 -51.52 -17.56
CA PHE A 508 16.18 -50.28 -16.83
C PHE A 508 17.61 -49.73 -17.05
N GLY A 509 18.58 -50.62 -17.31
CA GLY A 509 19.93 -50.29 -17.72
C GLY A 509 20.10 -49.45 -18.99
N ASN A 510 19.05 -49.23 -19.78
CA ASN A 510 19.06 -48.34 -20.95
C ASN A 510 19.13 -46.85 -20.58
N LEU A 511 18.93 -46.48 -19.31
CA LEU A 511 19.02 -45.10 -18.82
C LEU A 511 20.48 -44.65 -18.64
N LYS A 512 21.25 -44.64 -19.74
CA LYS A 512 22.72 -44.46 -19.75
C LYS A 512 23.23 -43.14 -19.16
N ASN A 513 22.40 -42.10 -19.16
CA ASN A 513 22.73 -40.79 -18.59
C ASN A 513 22.24 -40.60 -17.14
N LEU A 514 21.57 -41.60 -16.54
CA LEU A 514 21.07 -41.51 -15.17
C LEU A 514 22.23 -41.40 -14.19
N GLU A 515 22.32 -40.28 -13.46
CA GLU A 515 23.38 -40.01 -12.50
C GLU A 515 22.93 -40.24 -11.05
N TRP A 516 21.65 -39.97 -10.76
CA TRP A 516 21.09 -40.02 -9.42
C TRP A 516 19.73 -40.73 -9.42
N LEU A 517 19.59 -41.74 -8.58
CA LEU A 517 18.38 -42.53 -8.43
C LEU A 517 17.97 -42.63 -6.96
N SER A 518 16.71 -42.30 -6.66
CA SER A 518 16.11 -42.46 -5.34
C SER A 518 14.74 -43.14 -5.45
N ILE A 519 14.67 -44.37 -4.96
CA ILE A 519 13.48 -45.24 -4.86
C ILE A 519 13.39 -45.69 -3.40
N ASN A 520 13.23 -44.73 -2.49
CA ASN A 520 13.25 -45.00 -1.04
C ASN A 520 11.84 -45.28 -0.53
N SER A 521 11.68 -46.27 0.36
CA SER A 521 10.39 -46.58 1.01
C SER A 521 9.28 -46.96 0.00
N MET A 522 9.57 -47.80 -0.99
CA MET A 522 8.68 -48.09 -2.13
C MET A 522 8.25 -49.55 -2.32
N ASN A 523 8.67 -50.49 -1.46
CA ASN A 523 8.41 -51.93 -1.63
C ASN A 523 9.07 -52.58 -2.87
N LEU A 524 10.20 -52.04 -3.34
CA LEU A 524 10.97 -52.65 -4.43
C LEU A 524 11.49 -54.03 -3.99
N LYS A 525 11.19 -55.08 -4.76
CA LYS A 525 11.51 -56.48 -4.40
C LYS A 525 12.82 -57.00 -4.96
N GLU A 526 13.24 -56.47 -6.11
CA GLU A 526 14.42 -56.90 -6.86
C GLU A 526 15.04 -55.75 -7.65
N ILE A 527 16.32 -55.91 -7.97
CA ILE A 527 17.06 -55.04 -8.90
C ILE A 527 17.26 -55.85 -10.20
N PRO A 528 16.86 -55.36 -11.38
CA PRO A 528 16.94 -56.13 -12.62
C PRO A 528 18.39 -56.33 -13.08
N ASP A 529 18.69 -57.45 -13.74
CA ASP A 529 20.02 -57.76 -14.28
C ASP A 529 20.60 -56.67 -15.20
N SER A 530 19.75 -55.85 -15.85
CA SER A 530 20.25 -54.76 -16.68
C SER A 530 20.84 -53.59 -15.88
N PHE A 531 20.64 -53.50 -14.56
CA PHE A 531 21.01 -52.34 -13.74
C PHE A 531 22.50 -52.00 -13.80
N GLY A 532 23.38 -53.00 -13.94
CA GLY A 532 24.82 -52.80 -14.18
C GLY A 532 25.16 -51.95 -15.40
N ASN A 533 24.27 -51.87 -16.39
CA ASN A 533 24.48 -51.11 -17.62
C ASN A 533 24.30 -49.59 -17.45
N LEU A 534 24.00 -49.09 -16.25
CA LEU A 534 23.80 -47.66 -15.96
C LEU A 534 25.15 -46.89 -15.95
N GLU A 535 25.66 -46.59 -17.14
CA GLU A 535 26.99 -46.02 -17.40
C GLU A 535 27.31 -44.70 -16.68
N SER A 536 26.31 -43.97 -16.16
CA SER A 536 26.51 -42.67 -15.52
C SER A 536 26.10 -42.59 -14.05
N LEU A 537 25.59 -43.68 -13.46
CA LEU A 537 25.03 -43.67 -12.11
C LEU A 537 26.11 -43.42 -11.06
N LYS A 538 25.94 -42.37 -10.25
CA LYS A 538 26.86 -41.94 -9.18
C LYS A 538 26.30 -42.19 -7.79
N THR A 539 24.98 -42.05 -7.63
CA THR A 539 24.26 -42.22 -6.37
C THR A 539 23.01 -43.08 -6.57
N PHE A 540 22.88 -44.14 -5.79
CA PHE A 540 21.69 -44.97 -5.72
C PHE A 540 21.16 -45.05 -4.28
N LYS A 541 19.92 -44.65 -4.07
CA LYS A 541 19.23 -44.73 -2.77
C LYS A 541 17.97 -45.56 -2.91
N ALA A 542 17.94 -46.68 -2.20
CA ALA A 542 16.80 -47.58 -2.09
C ALA A 542 16.63 -48.05 -0.64
N TYR A 543 16.77 -47.13 0.32
CA TYR A 543 16.56 -47.45 1.73
C TYR A 543 15.10 -47.84 2.00
N GLN A 544 14.87 -48.77 2.91
CA GLN A 544 13.54 -49.25 3.33
C GLN A 544 12.72 -49.84 2.17
N ASN A 545 13.25 -50.87 1.52
CA ASN A 545 12.51 -51.65 0.51
C ASN A 545 12.51 -53.14 0.86
N ASP A 546 11.99 -53.98 -0.03
CA ASP A 546 11.83 -55.41 0.16
C ASP A 546 12.92 -56.22 -0.60
N ILE A 547 14.04 -55.59 -0.97
CA ILE A 547 15.09 -56.16 -1.83
C ILE A 547 15.74 -57.36 -1.12
N THR A 548 15.79 -58.52 -1.78
CA THR A 548 16.36 -59.77 -1.24
C THR A 548 17.71 -60.15 -1.83
N THR A 549 17.98 -59.74 -3.08
CA THR A 549 19.18 -60.11 -3.84
C THR A 549 19.73 -58.91 -4.61
N ILE A 550 21.04 -58.93 -4.85
CA ILE A 550 21.75 -57.99 -5.72
C ILE A 550 22.31 -58.79 -6.90
N PRO A 551 22.02 -58.42 -8.16
CA PRO A 551 22.46 -59.20 -9.33
C PRO A 551 23.97 -59.06 -9.56
N ASP A 552 24.60 -60.06 -10.18
CA ASP A 552 26.05 -60.04 -10.47
C ASP A 552 26.46 -58.79 -11.28
N SER A 553 25.61 -58.34 -12.21
CA SER A 553 25.88 -57.14 -13.02
C SER A 553 25.96 -55.84 -12.21
N PHE A 554 25.47 -55.81 -10.97
CA PHE A 554 25.56 -54.63 -10.10
C PHE A 554 27.01 -54.21 -9.82
N GLY A 555 27.95 -55.16 -9.92
CA GLY A 555 29.39 -54.89 -9.87
C GLY A 555 29.96 -54.17 -11.11
N ASP A 556 29.21 -54.06 -12.21
CA ASP A 556 29.69 -53.46 -13.46
C ASP A 556 29.41 -51.95 -13.59
N LEU A 557 28.82 -51.32 -12.54
CA LEU A 557 28.49 -49.89 -12.49
C LEU A 557 29.76 -49.00 -12.50
N PRO A 558 30.10 -48.31 -13.60
CA PRO A 558 31.45 -47.77 -13.80
C PRO A 558 31.72 -46.42 -13.11
N LYS A 559 30.70 -45.81 -12.49
CA LYS A 559 30.78 -44.49 -11.84
C LYS A 559 30.11 -44.44 -10.45
N ILE A 560 29.62 -45.56 -9.93
CA ILE A 560 28.85 -45.58 -8.68
C ILE A 560 29.76 -45.24 -7.50
N SER A 561 29.31 -44.29 -6.67
CA SER A 561 30.11 -43.67 -5.62
C SER A 561 29.43 -43.65 -4.25
N GLU A 562 28.10 -43.64 -4.23
CA GLU A 562 27.26 -43.66 -3.03
C GLU A 562 26.11 -44.64 -3.24
N ILE A 563 25.97 -45.61 -2.33
CA ILE A 563 24.88 -46.59 -2.32
C ILE A 563 24.25 -46.62 -0.93
N ASP A 564 22.93 -46.51 -0.87
CA ASP A 564 22.12 -46.75 0.33
C ASP A 564 21.09 -47.84 0.06
N LEU A 565 21.34 -49.01 0.65
CA LEU A 565 20.49 -50.20 0.65
C LEU A 565 20.03 -50.55 2.08
N SER A 566 20.10 -49.60 3.02
CA SER A 566 19.70 -49.85 4.41
C SER A 566 18.23 -50.24 4.55
N TYR A 567 17.91 -51.06 5.55
CA TYR A 567 16.56 -51.58 5.81
C TYR A 567 15.96 -52.32 4.61
N ASN A 568 16.64 -53.36 4.15
CA ASN A 568 16.18 -54.29 3.11
C ASN A 568 16.31 -55.74 3.65
N ASN A 569 16.03 -56.75 2.82
CA ASN A 569 16.09 -58.17 3.18
C ASN A 569 17.30 -58.89 2.55
N ILE A 570 18.40 -58.16 2.30
CA ILE A 570 19.57 -58.68 1.57
C ILE A 570 20.38 -59.60 2.49
N SER A 571 20.58 -60.85 2.07
CA SER A 571 21.32 -61.87 2.84
C SER A 571 22.71 -62.19 2.30
N LEU A 572 22.98 -61.89 1.01
CA LEU A 572 24.23 -62.17 0.29
C LEU A 572 24.54 -61.05 -0.70
N PHE A 573 25.83 -60.79 -0.92
CA PHE A 573 26.34 -59.85 -1.92
C PHE A 573 27.11 -60.61 -3.01
N PRO A 574 26.94 -60.28 -4.31
CA PRO A 574 27.59 -61.01 -5.39
C PRO A 574 29.09 -60.76 -5.41
N SER A 575 29.86 -61.77 -5.82
CA SER A 575 31.34 -61.72 -5.86
C SER A 575 31.90 -60.62 -6.79
N THR A 576 31.07 -60.08 -7.69
CA THR A 576 31.37 -58.96 -8.57
C THR A 576 31.44 -57.61 -7.85
N MET A 577 30.96 -57.48 -6.61
CA MET A 577 31.07 -56.23 -5.84
C MET A 577 32.53 -55.74 -5.69
N ILE A 578 33.51 -56.65 -5.82
CA ILE A 578 34.95 -56.30 -5.85
C ILE A 578 35.32 -55.33 -6.99
N ASN A 579 34.59 -55.35 -8.09
CA ASN A 579 34.79 -54.46 -9.24
C ASN A 579 34.50 -52.98 -8.89
N LEU A 580 33.69 -52.73 -7.84
CA LEU A 580 33.34 -51.38 -7.37
C LEU A 580 34.37 -50.78 -6.40
N SER A 581 35.43 -51.53 -6.04
CA SER A 581 36.39 -51.14 -4.99
C SER A 581 37.17 -49.84 -5.25
N ASP A 582 37.31 -49.45 -6.52
CA ASP A 582 37.96 -48.19 -6.94
C ASP A 582 36.98 -47.02 -7.12
N THR A 583 35.66 -47.25 -7.18
CA THR A 583 34.64 -46.21 -7.45
C THR A 583 33.74 -45.91 -6.25
N LEU A 584 33.40 -46.93 -5.47
CA LEU A 584 32.41 -46.85 -4.40
C LEU A 584 33.01 -46.30 -3.10
N ASN A 585 32.68 -45.05 -2.78
CA ASN A 585 33.15 -44.39 -1.56
C ASN A 585 32.29 -44.78 -0.35
N ASP A 586 30.97 -44.83 -0.53
CA ASP A 586 29.99 -45.00 0.55
C ASP A 586 29.01 -46.12 0.26
N LEU A 587 28.88 -47.08 1.19
CA LEU A 587 27.93 -48.19 1.12
C LEU A 587 27.18 -48.34 2.45
N THR A 588 25.91 -47.94 2.47
CA THR A 588 25.04 -48.07 3.66
C THR A 588 24.17 -49.31 3.52
N ILE A 589 24.32 -50.27 4.44
CA ILE A 589 23.64 -51.58 4.40
C ILE A 589 23.01 -51.98 5.75
N ARG A 590 23.04 -51.10 6.76
CA ARG A 590 22.40 -51.30 8.07
C ARG A 590 20.99 -51.90 7.94
N GLY A 591 20.67 -52.91 8.75
CA GLY A 591 19.31 -53.45 8.85
C GLY A 591 18.94 -54.37 7.69
N ASN A 592 19.88 -55.19 7.24
CA ASN A 592 19.70 -56.29 6.30
C ASN A 592 20.00 -57.63 6.99
N ASP A 593 19.67 -58.74 6.32
CA ASP A 593 19.72 -60.11 6.85
C ASP A 593 21.04 -60.87 6.55
N TYR A 594 22.14 -60.14 6.29
CA TYR A 594 23.45 -60.75 6.04
C TYR A 594 24.13 -61.24 7.33
N SER A 595 25.02 -62.22 7.20
CA SER A 595 25.81 -62.75 8.33
C SER A 595 27.09 -61.93 8.61
N ASP A 596 27.70 -62.12 9.78
CA ASP A 596 29.01 -61.52 10.10
C ASP A 596 30.11 -61.98 9.12
N ASP A 597 30.08 -63.24 8.68
CA ASP A 597 31.03 -63.78 7.70
C ASP A 597 30.85 -63.11 6.33
N GLU A 598 29.61 -62.88 5.91
CA GLU A 598 29.26 -62.18 4.68
C GLU A 598 29.70 -60.71 4.73
N LEU A 599 29.47 -60.02 5.86
CA LEU A 599 29.96 -58.67 6.08
C LEU A 599 31.50 -58.59 6.04
N ASN A 600 32.19 -59.61 6.57
CA ASN A 600 33.65 -59.69 6.51
C ASN A 600 34.17 -60.01 5.10
N SER A 601 33.43 -60.76 4.30
CA SER A 601 33.69 -60.99 2.87
C SER A 601 33.57 -59.66 2.09
N LEU A 602 32.44 -58.96 2.24
CA LEU A 602 32.19 -57.67 1.59
C LEU A 602 33.26 -56.62 1.93
N LYS A 603 33.71 -56.55 3.19
CA LYS A 603 34.81 -55.67 3.62
C LYS A 603 36.16 -56.01 2.98
N GLN A 604 36.43 -57.28 2.66
CA GLN A 604 37.64 -57.68 1.93
C GLN A 604 37.56 -57.32 0.44
N MET A 605 36.35 -57.36 -0.13
CA MET A 605 36.10 -56.99 -1.52
C MET A 605 36.13 -55.47 -1.73
N LEU A 606 35.75 -54.69 -0.72
CA LEU A 606 35.63 -53.23 -0.75
C LEU A 606 36.53 -52.55 0.33
N PRO A 607 37.86 -52.71 0.28
CA PRO A 607 38.76 -52.28 1.36
C PRO A 607 38.87 -50.74 1.49
N SER A 608 38.54 -50.00 0.44
CA SER A 608 38.58 -48.53 0.40
C SER A 608 37.24 -47.87 0.73
N THR A 609 36.14 -48.63 0.73
CA THR A 609 34.77 -48.12 0.88
C THR A 609 34.40 -47.95 2.35
N ARG A 610 33.77 -46.82 2.69
CA ARG A 610 33.13 -46.63 4.00
C ARG A 610 31.80 -47.40 4.04
N ILE A 611 31.87 -48.62 4.58
CA ILE A 611 30.68 -49.47 4.80
C ILE A 611 30.01 -49.08 6.13
N ILE A 612 28.74 -48.68 6.07
CA ILE A 612 27.93 -48.19 7.20
C ILE A 612 26.88 -49.24 7.58
N THR A 613 27.02 -49.82 8.77
CA THR A 613 26.22 -50.96 9.27
C THR A 613 25.38 -50.68 10.51
N ASN A 614 25.55 -49.52 11.17
CA ASN A 614 25.14 -49.28 12.57
C ASN A 614 24.18 -48.10 12.76
#